data_AF-A0A1J3E6K0-F1
#
_entry.id   AF-A0A1J3E6K0-F1
#
_cell.length_a   1.000
_cell.length_b   1.000
_cell.length_c   1.000
_cell.angle_alpha   90.00
_cell.angle_beta   90.00
_cell.angle_gamma   90.00
#
_symmetry.space_group_name_H-M   'P 1'
#
loop_
_entity.id
_entity.type
_entity.pdbx_description
1 polymer ?
#
loop_
_entity_poly.entity_id
_entity_poly.type
_entity_poly.pdbx_seq_one_letter_code
_entity_poly.pdbx_strand_id
1 'polypeptide(L)' 'MISNITPSGPLGVIRMGRINEKIIINPTEDELRRSDIKLLYVCTRGKTIMVDLEAREISVDDLAIYLKLAHL' A
#
# COMPACT_ATOMS: atom_id res chain seq x y z
N MET A 1 7.69 -23.14 7.58
CA MET A 1 7.37 -22.27 8.72
C MET A 1 7.86 -22.99 9.98
N ILE A 2 9.09 -22.71 10.43
CA ILE A 2 9.69 -23.37 11.59
C ILE A 2 10.44 -22.29 12.38
N SER A 3 9.75 -21.63 13.30
CA SER A 3 10.36 -20.83 14.37
C SER A 3 9.36 -20.69 15.52
N ASN A 4 9.88 -20.70 16.75
CA ASN A 4 9.14 -20.75 18.02
C ASN A 4 8.46 -19.41 18.40
N ILE A 5 8.21 -18.55 17.42
CA ILE A 5 7.56 -17.26 17.58
C ILE A 5 6.12 -17.40 17.12
N THR A 6 5.15 -17.15 18.01
CA THR A 6 3.73 -17.08 17.64
C THR A 6 3.56 -15.98 16.59
N PRO A 7 3.30 -16.32 15.31
CA PRO A 7 3.10 -15.30 14.30
C PRO A 7 1.77 -14.60 14.64
N SER A 8 1.74 -13.27 14.63
CA SER A 8 0.52 -12.48 14.86
C SER A 8 -0.53 -12.60 13.73
N GLY A 9 -0.47 -13.67 12.95
CA GLY A 9 -1.26 -13.93 11.74
C GLY A 9 -0.49 -13.69 10.45
N PRO A 10 -1.09 -14.04 9.30
CA PRO A 10 -0.56 -13.69 7.99
C PRO A 10 -0.57 -12.17 7.81
N LEU A 11 0.52 -11.64 7.25
CA LEU A 11 0.62 -10.24 6.86
C LEU A 11 0.30 -10.11 5.36
N GLY A 12 -0.62 -9.22 5.04
CA GLY A 12 -0.85 -8.73 3.69
C GLY A 12 0.06 -7.55 3.41
N VAL A 13 0.63 -7.51 2.20
CA VAL A 13 1.43 -6.39 1.72
C VAL A 13 0.93 -6.03 0.33
N ILE A 14 0.63 -4.76 0.11
CA ILE A 14 0.24 -4.23 -1.20
C ILE A 14 1.02 -2.95 -1.48
N ARG A 15 1.43 -2.79 -2.74
CA ARG A 15 1.99 -1.54 -3.25
C ARG A 15 0.97 -0.90 -4.16
N MET A 16 0.80 0.41 -4.07
CA MET A 16 -0.07 1.17 -4.96
C MET A 16 0.67 2.38 -5.50
N GLY A 17 0.41 2.70 -6.77
CA GLY A 17 0.87 3.92 -7.40
C GLY A 17 -0.23 4.57 -8.23
N ARG A 18 0.07 5.72 -8.80
CA ARG A 18 -0.79 6.48 -9.69
C ARG A 18 -0.03 6.94 -10.92
N ILE A 19 -0.53 6.55 -12.10
CA ILE A 19 0.02 6.99 -13.38
C ILE A 19 -1.13 7.53 -14.21
N ASN A 20 -1.02 8.78 -14.67
CA ASN A 20 -2.07 9.45 -15.45
C ASN A 20 -3.45 9.38 -14.76
N GLU A 21 -3.53 9.74 -13.48
CA GLU A 21 -4.73 9.66 -12.63
C GLU A 21 -5.32 8.25 -12.44
N LYS A 22 -4.62 7.18 -12.86
CA LYS A 22 -5.07 5.80 -12.68
C LYS A 22 -4.28 5.11 -11.58
N ILE A 23 -5.01 4.46 -10.67
CA ILE A 23 -4.45 3.65 -9.61
C ILE A 23 -3.88 2.35 -10.19
N ILE A 24 -2.61 2.08 -9.92
CA ILE A 24 -1.92 0.85 -10.29
C ILE A 24 -1.65 0.04 -9.03
N ILE A 25 -2.10 -1.21 -9.00
CA ILE A 25 -1.87 -2.15 -7.89
C ILE A 25 -0.65 -3.00 -8.20
N ASN A 26 0.23 -3.15 -7.22
CA ASN A 26 1.52 -3.81 -7.32
C ASN A 26 2.32 -3.37 -8.55
N PRO A 27 2.57 -2.05 -8.70
CA PRO A 27 3.31 -1.52 -9.82
C PRO A 27 4.73 -2.10 -9.88
N THR A 28 5.24 -2.24 -11.10
CA THR A 28 6.65 -2.50 -11.39
C THR A 28 7.51 -1.30 -10.98
N GLU A 29 8.83 -1.49 -10.90
CA GLU A 29 9.77 -0.41 -10.61
C GLU A 29 9.73 0.71 -11.68
N ASP A 30 9.49 0.37 -12.94
CA ASP A 30 9.30 1.35 -14.02
C ASP A 30 8.03 2.17 -13.85
N GLU A 31 6.94 1.52 -13.43
CA GLU A 31 5.67 2.20 -13.14
C GLU A 31 5.81 3.10 -11.92
N LEU A 32 6.48 2.65 -10.86
CA LEU A 32 6.76 3.46 -9.67
C LEU A 32 7.57 4.73 -10.00
N ARG A 33 8.56 4.64 -10.90
CA ARG A 33 9.32 5.83 -11.34
C ARG A 33 8.47 6.87 -12.07
N ARG A 34 7.39 6.42 -12.72
CA ARG A 34 6.44 7.28 -13.43
C ARG A 34 5.24 7.69 -12.56
N SER A 35 5.22 7.18 -11.33
CA SER A 35 4.13 7.36 -10.40
C SER A 35 4.34 8.63 -9.58
N ASP A 36 3.28 9.41 -9.38
CA ASP A 36 3.32 10.58 -8.51
C ASP A 36 2.96 10.26 -7.04
N ILE A 37 2.48 9.03 -6.81
CA ILE A 37 2.20 8.43 -5.50
C ILE A 37 2.87 7.06 -5.40
N LYS A 38 3.46 6.75 -4.26
CA LYS A 38 3.97 5.43 -3.91
C LYS A 38 3.50 5.09 -2.50
N LEU A 39 2.58 4.16 -2.41
CA LEU A 39 2.02 3.66 -1.16
C LEU A 39 2.48 2.22 -0.95
N LEU A 40 3.11 1.96 0.19
CA LEU A 40 3.34 0.62 0.71
C LEU A 40 2.44 0.45 1.93
N TYR A 41 1.55 -0.54 1.84
CA TYR A 41 0.56 -0.80 2.88
C TYR A 41 0.72 -2.21 3.40
N VAL A 42 0.82 -2.35 4.73
CA VAL A 42 0.97 -3.62 5.42
C VAL A 42 -0.16 -3.78 6.43
N CYS A 43 -0.87 -4.89 6.34
CA CYS A 43 -2.02 -5.17 7.20
C CYS A 43 -2.08 -6.62 7.66
N THR A 44 -2.88 -6.82 8.70
CA THR A 44 -3.50 -8.11 9.01
C THR A 44 -4.96 -8.04 8.58
N ARG A 45 -5.68 -9.17 8.63
CA ARG A 45 -7.10 -9.25 8.22
C ARG A 45 -8.04 -8.21 8.86
N GLY A 46 -7.70 -7.66 10.02
CA GLY A 46 -8.59 -6.69 10.70
C GLY A 46 -7.92 -5.38 11.11
N LYS A 47 -6.63 -5.20 10.81
CA LYS A 47 -5.88 -4.02 11.27
C LYS A 47 -4.79 -3.62 10.29
N THR A 48 -4.69 -2.31 10.03
CA THR A 48 -3.49 -1.68 9.48
C THR A 48 -2.34 -1.86 10.46
N ILE A 49 -1.19 -2.30 9.97
CA ILE A 49 0.04 -2.43 10.77
C ILE A 49 0.99 -1.29 10.44
N MET A 50 1.20 -1.02 9.16
CA MET A 50 2.13 0.00 8.69
C MET A 50 1.64 0.60 7.37
N VAL A 51 1.89 1.90 7.23
CA VAL A 51 1.67 2.65 6.00
C VAL A 51 2.94 3.47 5.75
N ASP A 52 3.50 3.33 4.57
CA ASP A 52 4.58 4.20 4.08
C ASP A 52 4.10 4.85 2.78
N LEU A 53 4.07 6.18 2.76
CA LEU A 53 3.51 6.99 1.68
C LEU A 53 4.54 8.02 1.25
N GLU A 54 4.93 7.94 0.00
CA GLU A 54 5.72 8.94 -0.70
C GLU A 54 4.86 9.50 -1.84
N ALA A 55 4.55 10.79 -1.80
CA ALA A 55 3.74 11.43 -2.83
C ALA A 55 4.18 12.88 -3.00
N ARG A 56 4.06 13.41 -4.22
CA ARG A 56 4.37 14.81 -4.49
C ARG A 56 3.30 15.75 -3.92
N GLU A 57 2.04 15.44 -4.20
CA GLU A 57 0.86 16.12 -3.68
C GLU A 57 -0.32 15.15 -3.72
N ILE A 58 -1.06 15.05 -2.62
CA ILE A 58 -2.23 14.18 -2.52
C ILE A 58 -3.24 14.84 -1.58
N SER A 59 -4.51 14.83 -1.96
CA SER A 59 -5.58 15.29 -1.08
C SER A 59 -5.82 14.27 0.04
N VAL A 60 -6.35 14.75 1.18
CA VAL A 60 -6.73 13.86 2.29
C VAL A 60 -7.82 12.88 1.86
N ASP A 61 -8.72 13.32 0.99
CA ASP A 61 -9.81 12.49 0.46
C ASP A 61 -9.29 11.36 -0.43
N ASP A 62 -8.34 11.66 -1.32
CA ASP A 62 -7.67 10.64 -2.14
C ASP A 62 -6.92 9.65 -1.28
N LEU A 63 -6.14 10.13 -0.30
CA LEU A 63 -5.41 9.25 0.61
C LEU A 63 -6.36 8.29 1.34
N ALA A 64 -7.53 8.77 1.79
CA ALA A 64 -8.53 7.91 2.41
C ALA A 64 -9.07 6.83 1.45
N ILE A 65 -9.23 7.15 0.17
CA ILE A 65 -9.60 6.16 -0.87
C ILE A 65 -8.50 5.11 -1.03
N TYR A 66 -7.24 5.53 -1.14
CA TYR A 66 -6.10 4.62 -1.26
C TYR A 66 -5.99 3.65 -0.09
N LEU A 67 -6.11 4.14 1.15
CA LEU A 67 -6.02 3.30 2.34
C LEU A 67 -7.19 2.31 2.45
N LYS A 68 -8.40 2.71 2.05
CA LYS A 68 -9.55 1.81 1.98
C LYS A 68 -9.35 0.73 0.92
N LEU A 69 -8.85 1.11 -0.25
CA LEU A 69 -8.56 0.17 -1.34
C LEU A 69 -7.46 -0.82 -0.97
N ALA A 70 -6.44 -0.37 -0.24
CA ALA A 70 -5.32 -1.20 0.18
C ALA A 70 -5.68 -2.26 1.24
N HIS A 71 -6.75 -2.05 2.01
CA HIS A 71 -7.19 -2.95 3.09
C HIS A 71 -8.31 -3.92 2.69
N LEU A 72 -8.88 -3.78 1.48
CA LEU A 72 -9.98 -4.62 0.99
C LEU A 72 -9.67 -6.12 1.03
#